data_AF-A0A8J2PZP7-F1
#
_entry.id   AF-A0A8J2PZP7-F1
#
_cell.length_a   1.000
_cell.length_b   1.000
_cell.length_c   1.000
_cell.angle_alpha   90.00
_cell.angle_beta   90.00
_cell.angle_gamma   90.00
#
_symmetry.space_group_name_H-M   'P 1'
#
loop_
_entity.id
_entity.type
_entity.pdbx_description
1 polymer ?
#
loop_
_entity_poly.entity_id
_entity_poly.type
_entity_poly.pdbx_seq_one_letter_code
_entity_poly.pdbx_strand_id
1 'polypeptide(L)'
;LSSSDAVLFHSRDLQATDEQGPLRPLSVPETRISSQHWIFYDFESPVHTVVPLEAFNNFFNHTLSYRLTSDIYVPYRRLLPRSLEEINRRGDVPETIQNKRKLIAWIVSNCEAPSRRMELVNQL
;
A
#
# COMPACT_ATOMS: atom_id res chain seq x y z
N LEU A 1 -5.03 20.17 14.17
CA LEU A 1 -3.77 19.42 14.31
C LEU A 1 -3.36 19.29 15.77
N SER A 2 -3.29 20.36 16.57
CA SER A 2 -2.84 20.30 17.97
C SER A 2 -3.76 19.54 18.95
N SER A 3 -5.02 19.29 18.58
CA SER A 3 -6.00 18.56 19.41
C SER A 3 -6.24 17.12 18.97
N SER A 4 -5.47 16.60 18.01
CA SER A 4 -5.64 15.24 17.49
C SER A 4 -4.89 14.23 18.37
N ASP A 5 -5.47 13.07 18.65
CA ASP A 5 -4.78 11.99 19.38
C ASP A 5 -3.74 11.26 18.51
N ALA A 6 -3.95 11.27 17.19
CA ALA A 6 -3.04 10.65 16.22
C ALA A 6 -2.93 11.49 14.94
N VAL A 7 -1.75 11.43 14.32
CA VAL A 7 -1.45 12.09 13.04
C VAL A 7 -0.81 11.05 12.10
N LEU A 8 -1.40 10.88 10.92
CA LEU A 8 -0.88 10.00 9.88
C LEU A 8 -0.01 10.80 8.90
N PHE A 9 1.16 10.25 8.60
CA PHE A 9 2.10 10.81 7.63
C PHE A 9 2.23 9.84 6.47
N HIS A 10 1.64 10.20 5.33
CA HIS A 10 1.75 9.42 4.12
C HIS A 10 3.15 9.55 3.53
N SER A 11 3.78 8.42 3.22
CA SER A 11 5.17 8.34 2.76
C SER A 11 5.47 9.31 1.61
N ARG A 12 4.63 9.35 0.58
CA ARG A 12 4.81 10.21 -0.61
C ARG A 12 4.73 11.71 -0.31
N ASP A 13 4.17 12.10 0.84
CA ASP A 13 4.03 13.51 1.22
C ASP A 13 5.22 13.99 2.08
N LEU A 14 6.09 13.06 2.49
CA LEU A 14 7.31 13.34 3.26
C LEU A 14 8.53 13.67 2.39
N GLN A 15 8.33 13.78 1.08
CA GLN A 15 9.36 14.11 0.10
C GLN A 15 9.01 15.44 -0.58
N ALA A 16 9.98 16.36 -0.61
CA ALA A 16 9.92 17.51 -1.50
C ALA A 16 10.48 17.10 -2.87
N THR A 17 9.73 17.34 -3.93
CA THR A 17 10.25 17.25 -5.31
C THR A 17 10.95 18.54 -5.66
N ASP A 18 12.27 18.54 -5.78
CA ASP A 18 12.98 19.53 -6.58
C ASP A 18 12.97 19.03 -8.03
N GLU A 19 12.50 19.86 -8.97
CA GLU A 19 12.23 19.41 -10.35
C GLU A 19 13.47 18.85 -11.08
N GLN A 20 14.69 19.02 -10.53
CA GLN A 20 15.95 18.52 -11.09
C GLN A 20 16.99 18.09 -10.03
N GLY A 21 16.60 17.84 -8.78
CA GLY A 21 17.55 17.54 -7.69
C GLY A 21 17.30 16.21 -6.95
N PRO A 22 18.13 15.88 -5.95
CA PRO A 22 17.93 14.69 -5.13
C PRO A 22 16.74 14.90 -4.19
N LEU A 23 15.85 13.91 -4.13
CA LEU A 23 14.69 13.90 -3.23
C LEU A 23 15.10 14.29 -1.81
N ARG A 24 14.49 15.37 -1.28
CA ARG A 24 14.75 15.86 0.07
C ARG A 24 13.58 15.53 0.99
N PRO A 25 13.83 15.22 2.27
CA PRO A 25 12.75 15.12 3.25
C PRO A 25 12.04 16.47 3.34
N LEU A 26 10.71 16.45 3.34
CA LEU A 26 9.92 17.66 3.62
C LEU A 26 10.19 18.11 5.06
N SER A 27 10.19 19.42 5.29
CA SER A 27 10.29 19.98 6.63
C SER A 27 9.11 19.52 7.50
N VAL A 28 9.37 18.55 8.37
CA VAL A 28 8.46 18.14 9.45
C VAL A 28 8.84 18.86 10.74
N PRO A 29 7.93 19.03 11.70
CA PRO A 29 8.28 19.59 13.00
C PRO A 29 9.45 18.83 13.64
N GLU A 30 10.44 19.55 14.18
CA GLU A 30 11.65 18.95 14.76
C GLU A 30 11.35 18.07 15.98
N THR A 31 10.25 18.34 16.67
CA THR A 31 9.84 17.61 17.87
C THR A 31 8.38 17.19 17.79
N ARG A 32 8.11 15.98 18.29
CA ARG A 32 6.75 15.46 18.43
C ARG A 32 6.03 16.17 19.57
N ILE A 33 4.73 16.38 19.40
CA ILE A 33 3.84 16.70 20.51
C ILE A 33 3.60 15.41 21.29
N SER A 34 3.98 15.38 22.57
CA SER A 34 4.00 14.17 23.41
C SER A 34 2.64 13.50 23.58
N SER A 35 1.54 14.26 23.46
CA SER A 35 0.18 13.75 23.55
C SER A 35 -0.32 13.07 22.27
N GLN A 36 0.46 13.10 21.18
CA GLN A 36 0.05 12.58 19.88
C GLN A 36 0.81 11.32 19.49
N HIS A 37 0.10 10.38 18.87
CA HIS A 37 0.71 9.26 18.16
C HIS A 37 1.02 9.65 16.72
N TRP A 38 2.31 9.71 16.38
CA TRP A 38 2.77 10.00 15.03
C TRP A 38 2.98 8.69 14.27
N ILE A 39 2.24 8.49 13.18
CA ILE A 39 2.15 7.21 12.49
C ILE A 39 2.69 7.37 11.07
N PHE A 40 3.73 6.60 10.74
CA PHE A 40 4.22 6.48 9.37
C PHE A 40 3.29 5.57 8.57
N TYR A 41 2.75 6.07 7.46
CA TYR A 41 1.82 5.35 6.61
C TYR A 41 2.45 5.13 5.22
N ASP A 42 2.73 3.87 4.89
CA ASP A 42 3.23 3.49 3.57
C ASP A 42 2.62 2.20 3.07
N PHE A 43 2.07 2.27 1.87
CA PHE A 43 1.56 1.11 1.14
C PHE A 43 2.36 0.84 -0.12
N GLU A 44 3.26 1.72 -0.53
CA GLU A 44 4.09 1.47 -1.71
C GLU A 44 5.02 0.26 -1.49
N SER A 45 5.37 -0.43 -2.58
CA SER A 45 6.33 -1.53 -2.49
C SER A 45 7.75 -1.02 -2.16
N PRO A 46 8.61 -1.81 -1.48
CA PRO A 46 9.96 -1.36 -1.11
C PRO A 46 10.81 -0.87 -2.28
N VAL A 47 10.60 -1.41 -3.48
CA VAL A 47 11.31 -1.01 -4.70
C VAL A 47 10.82 0.32 -5.28
N HIS A 48 9.66 0.82 -4.84
CA HIS A 48 9.03 2.06 -5.28
C HIS A 48 8.88 3.09 -4.14
N THR A 49 9.17 2.73 -2.90
CA THR A 49 9.31 3.65 -1.77
C THR A 49 10.61 4.43 -1.91
N VAL A 50 10.52 5.69 -2.36
CA VAL A 50 11.67 6.57 -2.64
C VAL A 50 11.90 7.65 -1.57
N VAL A 51 11.23 7.52 -0.41
CA VAL A 51 11.36 8.46 0.71
C VAL A 51 12.73 8.28 1.38
N PRO A 52 13.44 9.36 1.76
CA PRO A 52 14.70 9.27 2.48
C PRO A 52 14.45 8.85 3.95
N LEU A 53 14.20 7.55 4.18
CA LEU A 53 13.81 7.00 5.49
C LEU A 53 14.83 7.27 6.60
N GLU A 54 16.12 7.37 6.25
CA GLU A 54 17.20 7.67 7.20
C GLU A 54 16.98 9.03 7.90
N ALA A 55 16.42 10.02 7.19
CA ALA A 55 16.12 11.33 7.76
C ALA A 55 15.02 11.30 8.83
N PHE A 56 14.23 10.23 8.88
CA PHE A 56 13.11 10.04 9.81
C PHE A 56 13.39 8.95 10.84
N ASN A 57 14.65 8.57 11.06
CA ASN A 57 15.00 7.55 12.03
C ASN A 57 14.53 7.95 13.44
N ASN A 58 13.82 7.04 14.12
CA ASN A 58 13.18 7.28 15.43
C ASN A 58 12.18 8.45 15.48
N PHE A 59 11.73 8.95 14.34
CA PHE A 59 10.81 10.09 14.28
C PHE A 59 9.36 9.70 14.59
N PHE A 60 8.87 8.60 14.01
CA PHE A 60 7.50 8.13 14.19
C PHE A 60 7.35 7.23 15.44
N ASN A 61 6.16 7.23 16.04
CA ASN A 61 5.82 6.28 17.11
C ASN A 61 5.50 4.90 16.58
N HIS A 62 4.75 4.84 15.48
CA HIS A 62 4.20 3.61 14.93
C HIS A 62 4.32 3.58 13.42
N THR A 63 4.31 2.38 12.87
CA THR A 63 4.25 2.09 11.45
C THR A 63 2.89 1.49 11.09
N LEU A 64 2.31 1.96 9.98
CA LEU A 64 1.05 1.46 9.43
C LEU A 64 1.27 1.05 7.97
N SER A 65 1.17 -0.25 7.69
CA SER A 65 1.46 -0.80 6.37
C SER A 65 0.80 -2.16 6.12
N TYR A 66 0.87 -2.64 4.88
CA TYR A 66 0.54 -4.02 4.50
C TYR A 66 1.59 -5.04 4.96
N ARG A 67 2.74 -4.60 5.48
CA ARG A 67 3.76 -5.50 6.03
C ARG A 67 3.27 -6.09 7.35
N LEU A 68 3.37 -7.42 7.49
CA LEU A 68 2.95 -8.14 8.70
C LEU A 68 3.70 -7.73 9.98
N THR A 69 4.87 -7.13 9.84
CA THR A 69 5.71 -6.66 10.95
C THR A 69 5.52 -5.18 11.26
N SER A 70 4.50 -4.51 10.68
CA SER A 70 4.15 -3.15 11.07
C SER A 70 3.42 -3.14 12.40
N ASP A 71 3.53 -2.05 13.17
CA ASP A 71 2.85 -1.90 14.46
C ASP A 71 1.32 -1.95 14.28
N ILE A 72 0.85 -1.36 13.17
CA ILE A 72 -0.55 -1.36 12.75
C ILE A 72 -0.65 -2.03 11.37
N TYR A 73 -0.95 -3.33 11.37
CA TYR A 73 -1.12 -4.09 10.14
C TYR A 73 -2.44 -3.77 9.43
N VAL A 74 -2.34 -3.29 8.19
CA VAL A 74 -3.50 -3.04 7.32
C VAL A 74 -3.25 -3.71 5.96
N PRO A 75 -3.90 -4.84 5.64
CA PRO A 75 -3.71 -5.51 4.36
C PRO A 75 -4.31 -4.70 3.20
N TYR A 76 -3.69 -4.79 2.03
CA TYR A 76 -4.26 -4.28 0.77
C TYR A 76 -5.67 -4.79 0.49
N ARG A 77 -5.87 -6.09 0.68
CA ARG A 77 -7.16 -6.77 0.59
C ARG A 77 -7.17 -7.94 1.56
N ARG A 78 -8.35 -8.24 2.08
CA ARG A 78 -8.60 -9.44 2.87
C ARG A 78 -9.57 -10.33 2.09
N LEU A 79 -9.21 -11.60 1.93
CA LEU A 79 -10.17 -12.61 1.48
C LEU A 79 -11.01 -13.01 2.69
N LEU A 80 -12.29 -12.70 2.64
CA LEU A 80 -13.24 -13.13 3.65
C LEU A 80 -14.05 -14.32 3.12
N PRO A 81 -14.28 -15.36 3.93
CA PRO A 81 -15.19 -16.42 3.53
C PRO A 81 -16.58 -15.82 3.32
N ARG A 82 -17.26 -16.27 2.26
CA ARG A 82 -18.67 -15.93 2.03
C ARG A 82 -19.52 -16.72 3.00
N SER A 83 -20.57 -16.09 3.50
CA SER A 83 -21.66 -16.78 4.18
C SER A 83 -22.46 -17.64 3.19
N LEU A 84 -23.13 -18.67 3.70
CA LEU A 84 -24.05 -19.52 2.92
C LEU A 84 -25.14 -18.70 2.21
N GLU A 85 -25.65 -17.64 2.86
CA GLU A 85 -26.65 -16.77 2.24
C GLU A 85 -26.10 -15.96 1.05
N GLU A 86 -24.85 -15.50 1.12
CA GLU A 86 -24.22 -14.74 0.02
C GLU A 86 -23.94 -15.63 -1.19
N ILE A 87 -23.61 -16.90 -0.94
CA ILE A 87 -23.47 -17.91 -1.97
C ILE A 87 -24.84 -18.14 -2.64
N ASN A 88 -25.89 -18.35 -1.85
CA ASN A 88 -27.24 -18.60 -2.36
C ASN A 88 -27.84 -17.39 -3.10
N ARG A 89 -27.57 -16.15 -2.66
CA ARG A 89 -28.11 -14.92 -3.28
C ARG A 89 -27.51 -14.60 -4.65
N ARG A 90 -26.24 -14.92 -4.88
CA ARG A 90 -25.55 -14.60 -6.14
C ARG A 90 -25.68 -15.69 -7.20
N GLY A 91 -26.30 -16.83 -6.83
CA GLY A 91 -26.35 -18.02 -7.66
C GLY A 91 -24.96 -18.63 -7.86
N ASP A 92 -24.94 -19.81 -8.46
CA ASP A 92 -23.69 -20.42 -8.91
C ASP A 92 -23.00 -19.54 -9.96
N VAL A 93 -21.67 -19.66 -10.03
CA VAL A 93 -20.88 -19.04 -11.10
C VAL A 93 -21.52 -19.40 -12.44
N PRO A 94 -21.87 -18.42 -13.31
CA PRO A 94 -22.57 -18.68 -14.56
C PRO A 94 -21.90 -19.82 -15.36
N GLU A 95 -22.69 -20.71 -15.96
CA GLU A 95 -22.20 -21.86 -16.73
C GLU A 95 -21.24 -21.43 -17.87
N THR A 96 -21.45 -20.21 -18.39
CA THR A 96 -20.59 -19.52 -19.36
C THR A 96 -19.19 -19.21 -18.83
N ILE A 97 -18.97 -19.16 -17.51
CA ILE A 97 -17.67 -19.04 -16.86
C ILE A 97 -17.13 -20.43 -16.47
N GLN A 98 -17.99 -21.35 -16.01
CA GLN A 98 -17.59 -22.70 -15.60
C GLN A 98 -16.91 -23.49 -16.74
N ASN A 99 -17.37 -23.30 -17.98
CA ASN A 99 -16.84 -23.99 -19.16
C ASN A 99 -15.72 -23.22 -19.88
N LYS A 100 -15.36 -22.01 -19.44
CA LYS A 100 -14.25 -21.25 -20.03
C LYS A 100 -12.91 -21.81 -19.56
N ARG A 101 -12.12 -22.32 -20.51
CA ARG A 101 -10.78 -22.88 -20.23
C ARG A 101 -9.60 -21.98 -20.64
N LYS A 102 -9.81 -20.88 -21.38
CA LYS A 102 -8.72 -20.16 -22.06
C LYS A 102 -8.80 -18.62 -22.11
N LEU A 103 -9.69 -17.96 -21.37
CA LEU A 103 -9.76 -16.49 -21.39
C LEU A 103 -9.17 -15.91 -20.10
N ILE A 104 -7.90 -15.51 -20.16
CA ILE A 104 -7.25 -14.69 -19.14
C ILE A 104 -7.43 -13.24 -19.58
N ALA A 105 -8.20 -12.46 -18.82
CA ALA A 105 -8.21 -11.02 -18.94
C ALA A 105 -7.15 -10.46 -17.99
N TRP A 106 -6.11 -9.83 -18.54
CA TRP A 106 -5.05 -9.17 -17.77
C TRP A 106 -5.17 -7.66 -17.92
N ILE A 107 -5.53 -6.98 -16.83
CA ILE A 107 -5.72 -5.53 -16.79
C ILE A 107 -4.54 -4.95 -16.01
N VAL A 108 -3.68 -4.20 -16.69
CA VAL A 108 -2.48 -3.59 -16.13
C VAL A 108 -2.28 -2.18 -16.68
N SER A 109 -1.76 -1.28 -15.85
CA SER A 109 -1.36 0.07 -16.25
C SER A 109 0.14 0.34 -16.13
N ASN A 110 0.91 -0.55 -15.49
CA ASN A 110 2.37 -0.46 -15.36
C ASN A 110 3.06 -1.71 -15.96
N CYS A 111 3.58 -1.59 -17.17
CA CYS A 111 4.21 -2.70 -17.88
C CYS A 111 5.66 -2.96 -17.43
N GLU A 112 6.34 -1.98 -16.82
CA GLU A 112 7.75 -2.08 -16.42
C GLU A 112 7.90 -2.38 -14.92
N ALA A 113 7.07 -3.29 -14.42
CA ALA A 113 7.03 -3.61 -13.00
C ALA A 113 8.21 -4.53 -12.59
N PRO A 114 8.97 -4.20 -11.52
CA PRO A 114 10.09 -5.03 -11.03
C PRO A 114 9.71 -6.46 -10.61
N SER A 115 8.42 -6.71 -10.36
CA SER A 115 7.86 -8.02 -10.02
C SER A 115 8.04 -9.13 -11.08
N ARG A 116 8.55 -8.80 -12.27
CA ARG A 116 8.66 -9.72 -13.43
C ARG A 116 7.34 -10.30 -13.90
N ARG A 117 6.20 -9.69 -13.54
CA ARG A 117 4.87 -10.14 -13.98
C ARG A 117 4.72 -10.21 -15.50
N MET A 118 5.49 -9.41 -16.25
CA MET A 118 5.53 -9.47 -17.72
C MET A 118 6.08 -10.79 -18.24
N GLU A 119 7.09 -11.37 -17.58
CA GLU A 119 7.69 -12.64 -18.00
C GLU A 119 6.68 -13.77 -17.89
N LEU A 120 5.88 -13.78 -16.81
CA LEU A 120 4.78 -14.72 -16.64
C LEU A 120 3.74 -14.57 -17.76
N VAL A 121 3.32 -13.34 -18.05
CA VAL A 121 2.30 -13.10 -19.09
C VAL A 121 2.79 -13.49 -20.48
N ASN A 122 4.06 -13.24 -20.80
CA ASN A 122 4.63 -13.62 -22.09
C ASN A 122 4.73 -15.16 -22.30
N GLN A 123 4.57 -15.95 -21.24
CA GLN A 123 4.55 -17.41 -21.29
C GLN A 123 3.13 -18.01 -21.35
N LEU A 124 2.09 -17.19 -21.22
CA LEU A 124 0.67 -17.60 -21.26
C LEU A 124 0.07 -17.46 -22.66
#